data_AF-A0A1Y4EZZ2-F1
#
_entry.id   AF-A0A1Y4EZZ2-F1
#
_cell.length_a   1.000
_cell.length_b   1.000
_cell.length_c   1.000
_cell.angle_alpha   90.00
_cell.angle_beta   90.00
_cell.angle_gamma   90.00
#
_symmetry.space_group_name_H-M   'P 1'
#
loop_
_entity.id
_entity.type
_entity.pdbx_description
1 polymer ?
#
loop_
_entity_poly.entity_id
_entity_poly.type
_entity_poly.pdbx_seq_one_letter_code
_entity_poly.pdbx_strand_id
1 'polypeptide(L)'
;MKEWQIRQKRERKRQFFQKGYGAFGHFQTLCSMSPYTRACLFQKEGRQTPAFLRVSLAFGEWGTPDTARNLRGFAVKFQTDGGIYDLLCQSLPVAPANSRKERKAVYQTFSRDPATGLGSPGKFWELAGEDPGLLGFGMAYFSNQGTPYGFINMKSYGVQTQIWENWEKERFLVRYHWIPRAGERLSTREEALLRAGLNPDAAGEELYGTLSKGEQVSYNLFIQIMPHANGNYLPFHPFDSTKTWPKETFPLRLVGRLNLEENPENMSVEVEPAEFSGENRIDGILPKQQAEFRSDREQSFRQIRRFLEELSLSEKRNLTDNLAVELNKLEDELREETIRNFRLADSELGEKLEGRVQWYQKNVTGERI
;
A
#
# COMPACT_ATOMS: atom_id res chain seq x y z
N MET A 1 -15.20 -3.96 44.41
CA MET A 1 -14.67 -3.91 43.03
C MET A 1 -13.22 -4.39 43.08
N LYS A 2 -12.85 -5.46 42.36
CA LYS A 2 -11.46 -5.96 42.36
C LYS A 2 -10.64 -5.09 41.40
N GLU A 3 -9.77 -4.25 41.94
CA GLU A 3 -8.70 -3.60 41.17
C GLU A 3 -7.68 -4.66 40.76
N TRP A 4 -7.79 -5.13 39.52
CA TRP A 4 -6.74 -5.93 38.92
C TRP A 4 -5.63 -4.98 38.46
N GLN A 5 -4.58 -4.84 39.28
CA GLN A 5 -3.34 -4.20 38.84
C GLN A 5 -2.59 -5.14 37.88
N ILE A 6 -3.01 -5.15 36.61
CA ILE A 6 -2.26 -5.79 35.53
C ILE A 6 -1.09 -4.87 35.18
N ARG A 7 0.04 -5.03 35.88
CA ARG A 7 1.31 -4.43 35.44
C ARG A 7 1.85 -5.26 34.29
N GLN A 8 1.84 -4.69 33.08
CA GLN A 8 2.52 -5.24 31.91
C GLN A 8 3.64 -4.28 31.55
N LYS A 9 4.88 -4.73 31.62
CA LYS A 9 6.04 -4.04 31.04
C LYS A 9 5.90 -4.17 29.51
N ARG A 10 5.13 -3.28 28.90
CA ARG A 10 4.94 -3.28 27.44
C ARG A 10 6.16 -2.65 26.79
N GLU A 11 6.92 -3.44 26.05
CA GLU A 11 7.71 -2.93 24.93
C GLU A 11 6.79 -2.13 24.00
N ARG A 12 7.29 -1.00 23.47
CA ARG A 12 6.50 -0.13 22.58
C ARG A 12 6.25 -0.86 21.26
N LYS A 13 5.07 -1.49 21.16
CA LYS A 13 4.58 -2.05 19.89
C LYS A 13 4.36 -0.93 18.86
N ARG A 14 4.57 -1.24 17.58
CA ARG A 14 4.24 -0.32 16.48
C ARG A 14 2.76 0.04 16.55
N GLN A 15 2.42 1.31 16.29
CA GLN A 15 1.01 1.72 16.28
C GLN A 15 0.24 1.06 15.12
N PHE A 16 0.86 1.06 13.94
CA PHE A 16 0.39 0.44 12.70
C PHE A 16 1.50 -0.50 12.19
N PHE A 17 1.23 -1.36 11.22
CA PHE A 17 2.26 -2.25 10.66
C PHE A 17 2.82 -3.24 11.69
N GLN A 18 1.98 -3.67 12.65
CA GLN A 18 2.38 -4.57 13.75
C GLN A 18 2.78 -5.94 13.24
N LYS A 19 1.85 -6.68 12.63
CA LYS A 19 2.14 -8.00 12.05
C LYS A 19 3.02 -7.83 10.81
N GLY A 20 4.20 -8.45 10.81
CA GLY A 20 5.11 -8.39 9.69
C GLY A 20 6.23 -9.41 9.76
N TYR A 21 6.86 -9.62 8.61
CA TYR A 21 7.89 -10.63 8.38
C TYR A 21 9.11 -9.98 7.74
N GLY A 22 10.29 -10.51 8.03
CA GLY A 22 11.57 -10.01 7.54
C GLY A 22 12.27 -11.01 6.64
N ALA A 23 13.13 -10.52 5.75
CA ALA A 23 14.06 -11.33 4.97
C ALA A 23 15.30 -10.51 4.61
N PHE A 24 16.45 -11.18 4.57
CA PHE A 24 17.74 -10.60 4.21
C PHE A 24 18.15 -10.99 2.80
N GLY A 25 19.03 -10.19 2.22
CA GLY A 25 19.68 -10.47 0.95
C GLY A 25 20.38 -9.21 0.43
N HIS A 26 20.27 -8.96 -0.86
CA HIS A 26 20.96 -7.85 -1.49
C HIS A 26 20.16 -7.22 -2.63
N PHE A 27 20.39 -5.93 -2.85
CA PHE A 27 19.94 -5.22 -4.03
C PHE A 27 21.07 -5.14 -5.06
N GLN A 28 20.80 -5.61 -6.27
CA GLN A 28 21.70 -5.52 -7.41
C GLN A 28 21.23 -4.41 -8.36
N THR A 29 22.09 -3.44 -8.64
CA THR A 29 21.82 -2.43 -9.68
C THR A 29 21.98 -3.07 -11.05
N LEU A 30 20.92 -3.06 -11.85
CA LEU A 30 20.89 -3.67 -13.18
C LEU A 30 21.07 -2.64 -14.28
N CYS A 31 20.62 -1.40 -14.07
CA CYS A 31 20.81 -0.29 -15.00
C CYS A 31 21.32 0.91 -14.21
N SER A 32 22.43 1.52 -14.65
CA SER A 32 22.97 2.71 -13.98
C SER A 32 21.96 3.86 -14.03
N MET A 33 21.76 4.54 -12.90
CA MET A 33 20.95 5.75 -12.79
C MET A 33 21.80 7.01 -12.60
N SER A 34 23.11 6.95 -12.90
CA SER A 34 24.02 8.11 -12.77
C SER A 34 23.56 9.37 -13.51
N PRO A 35 22.82 9.32 -14.65
CA PRO A 35 22.28 10.53 -15.27
C PRO A 35 21.24 11.25 -14.41
N TYR A 36 20.58 10.55 -13.47
CA TYR A 36 19.42 11.06 -12.74
C TYR A 36 19.69 11.26 -11.25
N THR A 37 20.63 10.51 -10.68
CA THR A 37 20.98 10.59 -9.27
C THR A 37 22.44 10.30 -9.05
N ARG A 38 23.05 10.96 -8.06
CA ARG A 38 24.37 10.59 -7.52
C ARG A 38 24.32 9.58 -6.37
N ALA A 39 23.15 8.99 -6.10
CA ALA A 39 22.99 7.97 -5.06
C ALA A 39 23.86 6.75 -5.32
N CYS A 40 24.76 6.47 -4.36
CA CYS A 40 25.86 5.51 -4.50
C CYS A 40 25.41 4.09 -4.88
N LEU A 41 24.25 3.64 -4.39
CA LEU A 41 23.70 2.32 -4.70
C LEU A 41 23.32 2.15 -6.18
N PHE A 42 22.95 3.23 -6.90
CA PHE A 42 22.46 3.17 -8.28
C PHE A 42 23.52 3.53 -9.34
N GLN A 43 24.78 3.74 -8.96
CA GLN A 43 25.79 4.27 -9.89
C GLN A 43 26.35 3.22 -10.87
N LYS A 44 26.65 2.01 -10.40
CA LYS A 44 27.36 1.00 -11.19
C LYS A 44 26.52 -0.25 -11.36
N GLU A 45 26.36 -0.70 -12.60
CA GLU A 45 25.71 -1.97 -12.92
C GLU A 45 26.48 -3.14 -12.29
N GLY A 46 25.75 -4.12 -11.78
CA GLY A 46 26.28 -5.25 -11.03
C GLY A 46 26.62 -4.93 -9.57
N ARG A 47 26.58 -3.67 -9.12
CA ARG A 47 26.80 -3.33 -7.69
C ARG A 47 25.75 -4.04 -6.84
N GLN A 48 26.21 -4.83 -5.87
CA GLN A 48 25.39 -5.44 -4.84
C GLN A 48 25.44 -4.58 -3.57
N THR A 49 24.29 -4.38 -2.94
CA THR A 49 24.12 -3.58 -1.73
C THR A 49 23.32 -4.42 -0.73
N PRO A 50 23.85 -4.74 0.46
CA PRO A 50 23.11 -5.51 1.46
C PRO A 50 21.76 -4.87 1.77
N ALA A 51 20.72 -5.70 1.87
CA ALA A 51 19.35 -5.26 2.01
C ALA A 51 18.57 -6.11 3.01
N PHE A 52 17.68 -5.46 3.75
CA PHE A 52 16.71 -6.10 4.63
C PHE A 52 15.30 -5.64 4.23
N LEU A 53 14.43 -6.58 3.88
CA LEU A 53 13.01 -6.33 3.62
C LEU A 53 12.20 -6.62 4.88
N ARG A 54 11.27 -5.73 5.23
CA ARG A 54 10.13 -6.03 6.10
C ARG A 54 8.82 -5.82 5.37
N VAL A 55 8.02 -6.87 5.25
CA VAL A 55 6.63 -6.83 4.77
C VAL A 55 5.67 -6.87 5.97
N SER A 56 4.53 -6.19 5.88
CA SER A 56 3.62 -6.09 7.04
C SER A 56 2.18 -5.75 6.66
N LEU A 57 1.24 -6.02 7.55
CA LEU A 57 -0.14 -5.55 7.49
C LEU A 57 -0.26 -4.20 8.19
N ALA A 58 -0.77 -3.16 7.52
CA ALA A 58 -0.92 -1.82 8.09
C ALA A 58 -1.84 -1.82 9.31
N PHE A 59 -2.94 -2.57 9.22
CA PHE A 59 -3.98 -2.64 10.25
C PHE A 59 -4.01 -4.00 10.93
N GLY A 60 -4.48 -4.02 12.17
CA GLY A 60 -4.61 -5.21 12.99
C GLY A 60 -3.38 -5.52 13.86
N GLU A 61 -3.48 -6.60 14.61
CA GLU A 61 -2.47 -7.12 15.51
C GLU A 61 -1.87 -8.43 14.99
N TRP A 62 -0.91 -9.01 15.72
CA TRP A 62 -0.25 -10.28 15.37
C TRP A 62 -1.19 -11.45 15.03
N GLY A 63 -2.37 -11.51 15.63
CA GLY A 63 -3.39 -12.53 15.31
C GLY A 63 -4.24 -12.23 14.07
N THR A 64 -3.96 -11.16 13.34
CA THR A 64 -4.70 -10.80 12.12
C THR A 64 -4.28 -11.73 10.98
N PRO A 65 -5.21 -12.36 10.24
CA PRO A 65 -4.84 -13.19 9.09
C PRO A 65 -4.11 -12.39 8.01
N ASP A 66 -3.04 -12.96 7.44
CA ASP A 66 -2.24 -12.33 6.37
C ASP A 66 -3.07 -11.99 5.12
N THR A 67 -4.10 -12.79 4.88
CA THR A 67 -5.02 -12.65 3.74
C THR A 67 -6.14 -11.65 4.00
N ALA A 68 -6.28 -11.09 5.22
CA ALA A 68 -7.30 -10.10 5.52
C ALA A 68 -7.20 -8.89 4.59
N ARG A 69 -8.33 -8.26 4.22
CA ARG A 69 -8.29 -7.03 3.42
C ARG A 69 -7.50 -5.95 4.16
N ASN A 70 -6.44 -5.41 3.55
CA ASN A 70 -5.48 -4.57 4.25
C ASN A 70 -4.62 -3.74 3.28
N LEU A 71 -4.00 -2.69 3.80
CA LEU A 71 -2.84 -2.08 3.16
C LEU A 71 -1.61 -2.84 3.62
N ARG A 72 -0.70 -3.23 2.73
CA ARG A 72 0.55 -3.89 3.14
C ARG A 72 1.71 -2.93 3.04
N GLY A 73 2.55 -2.89 4.07
CA GLY A 73 3.84 -2.20 4.04
C GLY A 73 4.91 -3.07 3.37
N PHE A 74 5.78 -2.44 2.61
CA PHE A 74 6.96 -3.04 1.98
C PHE A 74 8.14 -2.09 2.22
N ALA A 75 8.92 -2.35 3.26
CA ALA A 75 10.00 -1.48 3.69
C ALA A 75 11.34 -2.16 3.44
N VAL A 76 12.19 -1.55 2.62
CA VAL A 76 13.54 -2.06 2.34
C VAL A 76 14.56 -1.13 2.95
N LYS A 77 15.48 -1.68 3.74
CA LYS A 77 16.64 -1.00 4.29
C LYS A 77 17.86 -1.42 3.51
N PHE A 78 18.59 -0.45 2.95
CA PHE A 78 19.84 -0.66 2.24
C PHE A 78 21.01 -0.18 3.11
N GLN A 79 22.03 -1.01 3.22
CA GLN A 79 23.31 -0.63 3.82
C GLN A 79 24.26 -0.20 2.70
N THR A 80 24.52 1.10 2.60
CA THR A 80 25.32 1.68 1.51
C THR A 80 26.58 2.34 2.05
N ASP A 81 27.56 2.62 1.18
CA ASP A 81 28.76 3.38 1.55
C ASP A 81 28.42 4.81 2.01
N GLY A 82 27.26 5.33 1.61
CA GLY A 82 26.74 6.65 2.01
C GLY A 82 25.88 6.61 3.28
N GLY A 83 25.80 5.46 3.97
CA GLY A 83 24.94 5.25 5.13
C GLY A 83 23.69 4.42 4.83
N ILE A 84 22.68 4.52 5.70
CA ILE A 84 21.42 3.79 5.57
C ILE A 84 20.45 4.55 4.66
N TYR A 85 19.91 3.85 3.68
CA TYR A 85 18.76 4.31 2.91
C TYR A 85 17.55 3.41 3.20
N ASP A 86 16.43 3.98 3.64
CA ASP A 86 15.18 3.26 3.78
C ASP A 86 14.19 3.65 2.68
N LEU A 87 13.75 2.67 1.90
CA LEU A 87 12.70 2.84 0.91
C LEU A 87 11.39 2.24 1.44
N LEU A 88 10.47 3.13 1.82
CA LEU A 88 9.15 2.77 2.32
C LEU A 88 8.13 2.76 1.17
N CYS A 89 7.63 1.56 0.84
CA CYS A 89 6.60 1.34 -0.17
C CYS A 89 5.38 0.65 0.45
N GLN A 90 4.31 0.53 -0.33
CA GLN A 90 3.07 -0.10 0.09
C GLN A 90 2.37 -0.85 -1.06
N SER A 91 1.47 -1.78 -0.77
CA SER A 91 0.81 -2.61 -1.79
C SER A 91 -0.20 -1.87 -2.66
N LEU A 92 -0.69 -0.70 -2.23
CA LEU A 92 -1.67 0.09 -2.98
C LEU A 92 -0.99 1.26 -3.71
N PRO A 93 -1.40 1.57 -4.96
CA PRO A 93 -0.71 2.55 -5.81
C PRO A 93 -0.95 4.00 -5.41
N VAL A 94 -1.85 4.24 -4.46
CA VAL A 94 -2.21 5.57 -3.92
C VAL A 94 -2.22 5.53 -2.40
N ALA A 95 -1.83 6.65 -1.78
CA ALA A 95 -1.99 6.88 -0.35
C ALA A 95 -3.42 7.36 -0.06
N PRO A 96 -3.93 7.16 1.16
CA PRO A 96 -5.23 7.71 1.53
C PRO A 96 -5.21 9.24 1.68
N ALA A 97 -4.06 9.86 1.95
CA ALA A 97 -3.97 11.31 2.06
C ALA A 97 -2.53 11.83 1.86
N ASN A 98 -2.40 13.13 1.58
CA ASN A 98 -1.12 13.77 1.32
C ASN A 98 -0.31 14.08 2.58
N SER A 99 -0.98 14.51 3.66
CA SER A 99 -0.31 14.80 4.92
C SER A 99 -0.19 13.57 5.82
N ARG A 100 0.82 13.56 6.70
CA ARG A 100 0.98 12.48 7.71
C ARG A 100 -0.17 12.46 8.71
N LYS A 101 -0.70 13.65 9.06
CA LYS A 101 -1.81 13.80 10.02
C LYS A 101 -3.09 13.18 9.46
N GLU A 102 -3.47 13.52 8.23
CA GLU A 102 -4.67 12.97 7.58
C GLU A 102 -4.53 11.46 7.33
N ARG A 103 -3.37 10.97 6.87
CA ARG A 103 -3.16 9.52 6.72
C ARG A 103 -3.36 8.78 8.03
N LYS A 104 -2.88 9.35 9.14
CA LYS A 104 -3.08 8.76 10.47
C LYS A 104 -4.56 8.72 10.84
N ALA A 105 -5.32 9.78 10.54
CA ALA A 105 -6.77 9.80 10.76
C ALA A 105 -7.46 8.69 9.95
N VAL A 106 -7.12 8.53 8.67
CA VAL A 106 -7.67 7.45 7.83
C VAL A 106 -7.29 6.08 8.40
N TYR A 107 -6.02 5.86 8.79
CA TYR A 107 -5.60 4.58 9.38
C TYR A 107 -6.31 4.25 10.70
N GLN A 108 -6.70 5.26 11.48
CA GLN A 108 -7.49 5.07 12.70
C GLN A 108 -8.90 4.58 12.40
N THR A 109 -9.48 4.87 11.23
CA THR A 109 -10.81 4.35 10.84
C THR A 109 -10.82 2.83 10.67
N PHE A 110 -9.68 2.22 10.33
CA PHE A 110 -9.50 0.76 10.23
C PHE A 110 -9.05 0.11 11.54
N SER A 111 -8.86 0.89 12.60
CA SER A 111 -8.47 0.39 13.92
C SER A 111 -9.69 -0.04 14.72
N ARG A 112 -9.48 -0.82 15.79
CA ARG A 112 -10.56 -1.21 16.71
C ARG A 112 -11.07 0.01 17.47
N ASP A 113 -12.38 0.04 17.68
CA ASP A 113 -13.03 1.01 18.55
C ASP A 113 -12.53 0.85 20.00
N PRO A 114 -12.06 1.92 20.67
CA PRO A 114 -11.49 1.79 22.01
C PRO A 114 -12.47 1.36 23.09
N ALA A 115 -13.77 1.63 22.93
CA ALA A 115 -14.78 1.29 23.93
C ALA A 115 -15.24 -0.16 23.81
N THR A 116 -15.39 -0.66 22.57
CA THR A 116 -15.93 -2.01 22.32
C THR A 116 -14.86 -3.05 21.96
N GLY A 117 -13.69 -2.62 21.50
CA GLY A 117 -12.67 -3.49 20.93
C GLY A 117 -13.03 -4.07 19.55
N LEU A 118 -14.14 -3.67 18.95
CA LEU A 118 -14.62 -4.17 17.66
C LEU A 118 -14.18 -3.28 16.50
N GLY A 119 -14.22 -3.78 15.27
CA GLY A 119 -14.03 -2.96 14.08
C GLY A 119 -15.19 -1.96 13.90
N SER A 120 -14.92 -0.83 13.23
CA SER A 120 -15.91 0.22 12.96
C SER A 120 -16.13 0.39 11.45
N PRO A 121 -17.00 -0.41 10.80
CA PRO A 121 -17.15 -0.40 9.35
C PRO A 121 -17.57 0.96 8.76
N GLY A 122 -18.27 1.81 9.52
CA GLY A 122 -18.73 3.12 9.05
C GLY A 122 -17.69 4.24 9.05
N LYS A 123 -16.68 4.21 9.93
CA LYS A 123 -15.76 5.36 10.15
C LYS A 123 -14.98 5.77 8.91
N PHE A 124 -14.60 4.82 8.06
CA PHE A 124 -13.94 5.14 6.79
C PHE A 124 -14.88 5.87 5.83
N TRP A 125 -16.13 5.43 5.76
CA TRP A 125 -17.13 5.97 4.85
C TRP A 125 -17.64 7.34 5.30
N GLU A 126 -17.76 7.58 6.60
CA GLU A 126 -18.01 8.92 7.17
C GLU A 126 -16.96 9.92 6.66
N LEU A 127 -15.68 9.57 6.79
CA LEU A 127 -14.59 10.42 6.31
C LEU A 127 -14.60 10.57 4.77
N ALA A 128 -14.92 9.50 4.04
CA ALA A 128 -14.99 9.53 2.57
C ALA A 128 -16.22 10.30 2.04
N GLY A 129 -17.29 10.44 2.84
CA GLY A 129 -18.42 11.32 2.56
C GLY A 129 -18.00 12.79 2.61
N GLU A 130 -17.23 13.18 3.64
CA GLU A 130 -16.70 14.53 3.80
C GLU A 130 -15.61 14.87 2.75
N ASP A 131 -14.74 13.91 2.41
CA ASP A 131 -13.69 14.05 1.39
C ASP A 131 -13.79 12.95 0.33
N PRO A 132 -14.51 13.19 -0.77
CA PRO A 132 -14.58 12.26 -1.91
C PRO A 132 -13.22 11.96 -2.56
N GLY A 133 -12.16 12.72 -2.24
CA GLY A 133 -10.79 12.39 -2.64
C GLY A 133 -10.32 11.03 -2.12
N LEU A 134 -10.90 10.54 -1.01
CA LEU A 134 -10.60 9.23 -0.41
C LEU A 134 -11.11 8.04 -1.21
N LEU A 135 -12.06 8.26 -2.13
CA LEU A 135 -12.66 7.18 -2.91
C LEU A 135 -11.63 6.48 -3.79
N GLY A 136 -10.60 7.18 -4.28
CA GLY A 136 -9.51 6.54 -5.04
C GLY A 136 -8.75 5.50 -4.21
N PHE A 137 -8.47 5.80 -2.95
CA PHE A 137 -7.89 4.83 -2.01
C PHE A 137 -8.89 3.71 -1.69
N GLY A 138 -10.17 4.05 -1.45
CA GLY A 138 -11.24 3.07 -1.22
C GLY A 138 -11.35 2.06 -2.36
N MET A 139 -11.32 2.52 -3.62
CA MET A 139 -11.37 1.67 -4.81
C MET A 139 -10.21 0.67 -4.83
N ALA A 140 -8.97 1.13 -4.62
CA ALA A 140 -7.82 0.25 -4.57
C ALA A 140 -7.93 -0.74 -3.40
N TYR A 141 -8.29 -0.27 -2.21
CA TYR A 141 -8.41 -1.06 -1.00
C TYR A 141 -9.53 -2.13 -1.06
N PHE A 142 -10.68 -1.82 -1.66
CA PHE A 142 -11.80 -2.76 -1.80
C PHE A 142 -11.77 -3.61 -3.07
N SER A 143 -10.86 -3.32 -4.01
CA SER A 143 -10.52 -4.23 -5.12
C SER A 143 -9.73 -5.45 -4.64
N ASN A 144 -9.43 -6.39 -5.54
CA ASN A 144 -8.55 -7.51 -5.22
C ASN A 144 -7.11 -7.06 -4.88
N GLN A 145 -6.69 -5.82 -5.20
CA GLN A 145 -5.40 -5.26 -4.77
C GLN A 145 -5.30 -5.12 -3.25
N GLY A 146 -6.45 -5.00 -2.58
CA GLY A 146 -6.54 -5.04 -1.12
C GLY A 146 -6.45 -6.45 -0.53
N THR A 147 -6.21 -7.49 -1.32
CA THR A 147 -6.01 -8.88 -0.88
C THR A 147 -4.95 -9.59 -1.74
N PRO A 148 -3.67 -9.13 -1.75
CA PRO A 148 -2.58 -9.87 -2.39
C PRO A 148 -2.53 -11.31 -1.88
N TYR A 149 -2.24 -12.26 -2.78
CA TYR A 149 -2.26 -13.68 -2.45
C TYR A 149 -1.18 -14.06 -1.42
N GLY A 150 0.02 -13.52 -1.57
CA GLY A 150 1.13 -13.75 -0.66
C GLY A 150 2.12 -12.62 -0.78
N PHE A 151 3.07 -12.52 0.14
CA PHE A 151 4.06 -11.45 0.10
C PHE A 151 4.92 -11.56 -1.16
N ILE A 152 5.32 -12.79 -1.56
CA ILE A 152 6.19 -13.05 -2.73
C ILE A 152 5.58 -12.62 -4.07
N ASN A 153 4.24 -12.52 -4.15
CA ASN A 153 3.49 -12.13 -5.36
C ASN A 153 2.98 -10.68 -5.31
N MET A 154 3.40 -9.90 -4.32
CA MET A 154 2.82 -8.58 -4.08
C MET A 154 3.59 -7.50 -4.83
N LYS A 155 2.92 -6.75 -5.72
CA LYS A 155 3.46 -5.47 -6.20
C LYS A 155 3.50 -4.45 -5.08
N SER A 156 4.48 -3.55 -5.13
CA SER A 156 4.59 -2.46 -4.16
C SER A 156 4.96 -1.13 -4.81
N TYR A 157 4.50 -0.04 -4.22
CA TYR A 157 4.55 1.31 -4.77
C TYR A 157 5.13 2.27 -3.74
N GLY A 158 6.09 3.09 -4.16
CA GLY A 158 6.68 4.14 -3.32
C GLY A 158 5.73 5.28 -2.98
N VAL A 159 4.59 5.40 -3.69
CA VAL A 159 3.48 6.39 -3.68
C VAL A 159 3.83 7.87 -3.48
N GLN A 160 4.66 8.19 -2.51
CA GLN A 160 5.30 9.48 -2.35
C GLN A 160 6.34 9.70 -3.45
N THR A 161 6.25 10.87 -4.06
CA THR A 161 7.23 11.37 -5.01
C THR A 161 8.51 11.76 -4.29
N GLN A 162 9.63 11.13 -4.66
CA GLN A 162 10.97 11.49 -4.21
C GLN A 162 11.62 12.47 -5.18
N ILE A 163 12.65 13.17 -4.71
CA ILE A 163 13.47 14.05 -5.54
C ILE A 163 14.86 13.43 -5.65
N TRP A 164 15.27 13.08 -6.87
CA TRP A 164 16.64 12.70 -7.18
C TRP A 164 17.42 13.90 -7.67
N GLU A 165 18.72 13.94 -7.36
CA GLU A 165 19.63 14.97 -7.85
C GLU A 165 20.91 14.31 -8.39
N ASN A 166 21.29 14.62 -9.63
CA ASN A 166 22.48 14.06 -10.27
C ASN A 166 23.76 14.84 -9.89
N TRP A 167 24.89 14.53 -10.53
CA TRP A 167 26.18 15.21 -10.31
C TRP A 167 26.18 16.66 -10.83
N GLU A 168 25.37 16.97 -11.84
CA GLU A 168 25.20 18.30 -12.44
C GLU A 168 24.18 19.18 -11.67
N LYS A 169 23.66 18.69 -10.54
CA LYS A 169 22.62 19.35 -9.73
C LYS A 169 21.26 19.49 -10.40
N GLU A 170 21.02 18.75 -11.48
CA GLU A 170 19.69 18.63 -12.06
C GLU A 170 18.82 17.75 -11.17
N ARG A 171 17.52 18.08 -11.09
CA ARG A 171 16.56 17.41 -10.21
C ARG A 171 15.50 16.69 -11.00
N PHE A 172 15.11 15.52 -10.50
CA PHE A 172 14.11 14.65 -11.10
C PHE A 172 13.12 14.19 -10.04
N LEU A 173 11.83 14.19 -10.38
CA LEU A 173 10.80 13.61 -9.52
C LEU A 173 10.66 12.13 -9.86
N VAL A 174 10.64 11.28 -8.82
CA VAL A 174 10.70 9.83 -8.97
C VAL A 174 9.62 9.14 -8.15
N ARG A 175 9.00 8.12 -8.74
CA ARG A 175 8.13 7.16 -8.04
C ARG A 175 8.59 5.73 -8.27
N TYR A 176 8.67 4.96 -7.19
CA TYR A 176 9.15 3.59 -7.21
C TYR A 176 8.03 2.58 -7.40
N HIS A 177 8.35 1.49 -8.09
CA HIS A 177 7.48 0.34 -8.34
C HIS A 177 8.30 -0.94 -8.17
N TRP A 178 7.97 -1.74 -7.16
CA TRP A 178 8.49 -3.09 -7.00
C TRP A 178 7.56 -4.08 -7.69
N ILE A 179 8.12 -4.84 -8.63
CA ILE A 179 7.39 -5.87 -9.37
C ILE A 179 7.94 -7.25 -8.98
N PRO A 180 7.12 -8.15 -8.40
CA PRO A 180 7.56 -9.48 -8.01
C PRO A 180 7.94 -10.31 -9.24
N ARG A 181 9.08 -11.01 -9.18
CA ARG A 181 9.51 -11.91 -10.25
C ARG A 181 8.68 -13.19 -10.31
N ALA A 182 8.07 -13.60 -9.20
CA ALA A 182 7.11 -14.71 -9.14
C ALA A 182 5.77 -14.39 -9.84
N GLY A 183 5.61 -13.17 -10.38
CA GLY A 183 4.36 -12.69 -10.93
C GLY A 183 3.42 -12.14 -9.85
N GLU A 184 2.54 -11.23 -10.26
CA GLU A 184 1.50 -10.71 -9.37
C GLU A 184 0.37 -11.71 -9.24
N ARG A 185 -0.10 -11.91 -8.00
CA ARG A 185 -1.28 -12.73 -7.71
C ARG A 185 -2.11 -12.08 -6.62
N LEU A 186 -3.39 -11.90 -6.90
CA LEU A 186 -4.38 -11.33 -5.99
C LEU A 186 -5.43 -12.40 -5.67
N SER A 187 -6.02 -12.33 -4.49
CA SER A 187 -7.12 -13.22 -4.09
C SER A 187 -8.46 -12.53 -4.23
N THR A 188 -9.52 -13.25 -4.58
CA THR A 188 -10.89 -12.77 -4.36
C THR A 188 -11.18 -12.70 -2.85
N ARG A 189 -12.31 -12.09 -2.47
CA ARG A 189 -12.73 -12.05 -1.06
C ARG A 189 -12.97 -13.44 -0.51
N GLU A 190 -13.61 -14.32 -1.29
CA GLU A 190 -13.93 -15.69 -0.90
C GLU A 190 -12.67 -16.51 -0.65
N GLU A 191 -11.70 -16.42 -1.57
CA GLU A 191 -10.38 -17.07 -1.41
C GLU A 191 -9.63 -16.54 -0.18
N ALA A 192 -9.63 -15.22 0.02
CA ALA A 192 -8.98 -14.59 1.16
C ALA A 192 -9.60 -15.03 2.50
N LEU A 193 -10.93 -15.11 2.59
CA LEU A 193 -11.67 -15.56 3.77
C LEU A 193 -11.43 -17.04 4.06
N LEU A 194 -11.47 -17.91 3.03
CA LEU A 194 -11.19 -19.33 3.20
C LEU A 194 -9.77 -19.55 3.73
N ARG A 195 -8.78 -18.89 3.12
CA ARG A 195 -7.39 -18.99 3.55
C ARG A 195 -7.18 -18.42 4.94
N ALA A 196 -7.84 -17.33 5.30
CA ALA A 196 -7.78 -16.76 6.65
C ALA A 196 -8.23 -17.76 7.72
N GLY A 197 -9.27 -18.56 7.43
CA GLY A 197 -9.77 -19.59 8.33
C GLY A 197 -8.90 -20.85 8.40
N LEU A 198 -8.27 -21.23 7.27
CA LEU A 198 -7.41 -22.42 7.21
C LEU A 198 -6.01 -22.17 7.78
N ASN A 199 -5.41 -21.02 7.46
CA ASN A 199 -4.07 -20.65 7.88
C ASN A 199 -3.94 -19.11 7.95
N PRO A 200 -4.00 -18.51 9.15
CA PRO A 200 -3.88 -17.06 9.31
C PRO A 200 -2.48 -16.51 9.00
N ASP A 201 -1.46 -17.37 8.89
CA ASP A 201 -0.06 -17.01 8.65
C ASP A 201 0.44 -17.43 7.26
N ALA A 202 -0.49 -17.71 6.34
CA ALA A 202 -0.19 -18.32 5.05
C ALA A 202 0.82 -17.55 4.19
N ALA A 203 0.85 -16.21 4.24
CA ALA A 203 1.77 -15.42 3.42
C ALA A 203 3.17 -15.34 4.05
N GLY A 204 3.23 -15.26 5.38
CA GLY A 204 4.47 -15.35 6.15
C GLY A 204 5.12 -16.72 6.02
N GLU A 205 4.34 -17.79 6.12
CA GLU A 205 4.80 -19.17 5.95
C GLU A 205 5.31 -19.42 4.52
N GLU A 206 4.64 -18.89 3.50
CA GLU A 206 5.10 -18.98 2.11
C GLU A 206 6.45 -18.29 1.92
N LEU A 207 6.62 -17.05 2.42
CA LEU A 207 7.90 -16.33 2.35
C LEU A 207 9.01 -17.10 3.08
N TYR A 208 8.77 -17.47 4.33
CA TYR A 208 9.75 -18.18 5.16
C TYR A 208 10.11 -19.54 4.55
N GLY A 209 9.11 -20.33 4.19
CA GLY A 209 9.27 -21.65 3.63
C GLY A 209 9.96 -21.66 2.27
N THR A 210 9.78 -20.62 1.45
CA THR A 210 10.51 -20.46 0.17
C THR A 210 12.00 -20.27 0.43
N LEU A 211 12.36 -19.32 1.31
CA LEU A 211 13.76 -19.03 1.64
C LEU A 211 14.44 -20.21 2.36
N SER A 212 13.72 -20.93 3.23
CA SER A 212 14.24 -22.13 3.90
C SER A 212 14.58 -23.28 2.95
N LYS A 213 13.99 -23.32 1.74
CA LYS A 213 14.33 -24.30 0.70
C LYS A 213 15.56 -23.90 -0.12
N GLY A 214 16.17 -22.75 0.18
CA GLY A 214 17.23 -22.15 -0.64
C GLY A 214 16.70 -21.54 -1.93
N GLU A 215 15.37 -21.36 -2.06
CA GLU A 215 14.78 -20.67 -3.21
C GLU A 215 14.83 -19.16 -2.99
N GLN A 216 15.19 -18.43 -4.03
CA GLN A 216 15.34 -16.98 -3.97
C GLN A 216 14.00 -16.27 -4.22
N VAL A 217 13.61 -15.36 -3.34
CA VAL A 217 12.49 -14.44 -3.57
C VAL A 217 13.03 -13.15 -4.18
N SER A 218 12.43 -12.62 -5.24
CA SER A 218 12.98 -11.44 -5.91
C SER A 218 11.96 -10.46 -6.45
N TYR A 219 12.32 -9.18 -6.41
CA TYR A 219 11.54 -8.06 -6.95
C TYR A 219 12.42 -7.19 -7.83
N ASN A 220 11.92 -6.84 -9.01
CA ASN A 220 12.57 -5.83 -9.83
C ASN A 220 12.09 -4.44 -9.38
N LEU A 221 13.03 -3.53 -9.17
CA LEU A 221 12.76 -2.11 -8.92
C LEU A 221 12.64 -1.39 -10.26
N PHE A 222 11.49 -0.77 -10.48
CA PHE A 222 11.26 0.18 -11.56
C PHE A 222 11.02 1.57 -10.99
N ILE A 223 11.29 2.58 -11.81
CA ILE A 223 10.93 3.96 -11.52
C ILE A 223 10.09 4.55 -12.65
N GLN A 224 9.20 5.45 -12.28
CA GLN A 224 8.75 6.52 -13.17
C GLN A 224 9.56 7.77 -12.84
N ILE A 225 9.95 8.54 -13.85
CA ILE A 225 10.80 9.72 -13.69
C ILE A 225 10.28 10.87 -14.54
N MET A 226 10.30 12.08 -13.98
CA MET A 226 10.02 13.32 -14.69
C MET A 226 11.03 14.41 -14.30
N PRO A 227 11.39 15.34 -15.20
CA PRO A 227 12.19 16.51 -14.83
C PRO A 227 11.49 17.35 -13.74
N HIS A 228 12.25 17.89 -12.79
CA HIS A 228 11.70 18.78 -11.75
C HIS A 228 11.39 20.19 -12.29
N ALA A 229 12.14 20.66 -13.30
CA ALA A 229 11.96 21.99 -13.87
C ALA A 229 10.84 22.02 -14.93
N ASN A 230 9.97 23.04 -14.82
CA ASN A 230 9.09 23.60 -15.86
C ASN A 230 8.27 22.63 -16.72
N GLY A 231 7.17 22.13 -16.16
CA GLY A 231 6.05 21.67 -16.97
C GLY A 231 4.81 21.32 -16.16
N ASN A 232 3.63 21.76 -16.63
CA ASN A 232 2.34 21.17 -16.25
C ASN A 232 2.21 19.80 -16.93
N TYR A 233 3.10 18.86 -16.61
CA TYR A 233 3.10 17.53 -17.22
C TYR A 233 1.91 16.67 -16.76
N LEU A 234 1.32 17.05 -15.64
CA LEU A 234 0.18 16.38 -15.02
C LEU A 234 -0.93 17.39 -14.79
N PRO A 235 -2.21 16.97 -14.91
CA PRO A 235 -3.36 17.80 -14.53
C PRO A 235 -3.53 17.93 -13.00
N PHE A 236 -2.56 17.46 -12.22
CA PHE A 236 -2.51 17.51 -10.76
C PHE A 236 -1.07 17.69 -10.29
N HIS A 237 -0.91 18.06 -9.02
CA HIS A 237 0.41 18.27 -8.46
C HIS A 237 1.23 16.95 -8.42
N PRO A 238 2.49 16.91 -8.89
CA PRO A 238 3.24 15.66 -9.00
C PRO A 238 3.54 15.00 -7.65
N PHE A 239 3.49 15.76 -6.55
CA PHE A 239 3.62 15.26 -5.17
C PHE A 239 2.29 14.82 -4.53
N ASP A 240 1.15 14.90 -5.25
CA ASP A 240 -0.13 14.36 -4.78
C ASP A 240 -0.06 12.82 -4.78
N SER A 241 0.14 12.25 -3.59
CA SER A 241 0.25 10.82 -3.34
C SER A 241 -1.08 10.07 -3.44
N THR A 242 -2.20 10.79 -3.58
CA THR A 242 -3.53 10.20 -3.83
C THR A 242 -3.79 9.91 -5.31
N LYS A 243 -2.86 10.27 -6.19
CA LYS A 243 -2.95 10.11 -7.66
C LYS A 243 -1.87 9.18 -8.16
N THR A 244 -2.08 8.52 -9.31
CA THR A 244 -1.03 7.75 -10.01
C THR A 244 -0.50 8.53 -11.22
N TRP A 245 0.76 8.29 -11.60
CA TRP A 245 1.31 8.88 -12.82
C TRP A 245 0.98 7.98 -14.03
N PRO A 246 0.41 8.52 -15.12
CA PRO A 246 0.13 7.77 -16.34
C PRO A 246 1.36 7.02 -16.85
N LYS A 247 1.24 5.71 -17.07
CA LYS A 247 2.35 4.88 -17.59
C LYS A 247 2.68 5.21 -19.05
N GLU A 248 1.71 5.75 -19.79
CA GLU A 248 1.87 6.15 -21.19
C GLU A 248 2.76 7.39 -21.32
N THR A 249 2.65 8.32 -20.35
CA THR A 249 3.48 9.53 -20.30
C THR A 249 4.80 9.28 -19.57
N PHE A 250 4.76 8.50 -18.49
CA PHE A 250 5.91 8.19 -17.65
C PHE A 250 6.09 6.68 -17.56
N PRO A 251 6.72 6.04 -18.57
CA PRO A 251 6.90 4.60 -18.59
C PRO A 251 7.84 4.13 -17.48
N LEU A 252 7.68 2.87 -17.08
CA LEU A 252 8.53 2.22 -16.09
C LEU A 252 9.93 1.99 -16.66
N ARG A 253 10.95 2.40 -15.90
CA ARG A 253 12.37 2.17 -16.21
C ARG A 253 12.97 1.24 -15.17
N LEU A 254 13.61 0.17 -15.62
CA LEU A 254 14.28 -0.79 -14.74
C LEU A 254 15.48 -0.11 -14.06
N VAL A 255 15.62 -0.31 -12.75
CA VAL A 255 16.75 0.17 -11.95
C VAL A 255 17.61 -0.99 -11.48
N GLY A 256 16.99 -1.97 -10.84
CA GLY A 256 17.71 -3.07 -10.22
C GLY A 256 16.78 -4.16 -9.72
N ARG A 257 17.34 -5.05 -8.90
CA ARG A 257 16.62 -6.18 -8.35
C ARG A 257 16.99 -6.40 -6.90
N LEU A 258 15.97 -6.54 -6.06
CA LEU A 258 16.10 -7.05 -4.72
C LEU A 258 16.05 -8.58 -4.77
N ASN A 259 17.10 -9.23 -4.30
CA ASN A 259 17.22 -10.67 -4.17
C ASN A 259 17.24 -11.00 -2.67
N LEU A 260 16.24 -11.76 -2.21
CA LEU A 260 16.13 -12.21 -0.82
C LEU A 260 16.48 -13.69 -0.79
N GLU A 261 17.37 -14.02 0.15
CA GLU A 261 18.09 -15.29 0.16
C GLU A 261 18.03 -15.93 1.55
N GLU A 262 17.84 -15.14 2.61
CA GLU A 262 17.97 -15.60 3.98
C GLU A 262 16.79 -15.16 4.85
N ASN A 263 16.30 -16.10 5.66
CA ASN A 263 15.36 -15.80 6.74
C ASN A 263 16.09 -15.19 7.93
N PRO A 264 15.41 -14.37 8.75
CA PRO A 264 15.91 -14.01 10.07
C PRO A 264 16.08 -15.27 10.93
N GLU A 265 17.17 -15.33 11.69
CA GLU A 265 17.39 -16.36 12.70
C GLU A 265 16.44 -16.18 13.89
N ASN A 266 16.15 -14.92 14.24
CA ASN A 266 15.28 -14.58 15.35
C ASN A 266 14.42 -13.34 15.07
N MET A 267 13.14 -13.58 14.80
CA MET A 267 12.12 -12.54 14.58
C MET A 267 12.08 -11.47 15.68
N SER A 268 12.22 -11.84 16.95
CA SER A 268 12.13 -10.87 18.06
C SER A 268 13.37 -9.99 18.21
N VAL A 269 14.50 -10.41 17.62
CA VAL A 269 15.78 -9.71 17.71
C VAL A 269 16.07 -8.91 16.43
N GLU A 270 15.61 -9.40 15.28
CA GLU A 270 15.99 -8.83 13.98
C GLU A 270 14.84 -8.11 13.29
N VAL A 271 13.62 -8.63 13.38
CA VAL A 271 12.47 -8.09 12.64
C VAL A 271 11.64 -7.14 13.50
N GLU A 272 11.32 -7.56 14.73
CA GLU A 272 10.51 -6.75 15.64
C GLU A 272 11.15 -5.44 16.08
N PRO A 273 12.46 -5.33 16.35
CA PRO A 273 13.07 -4.05 16.69
C PRO A 273 13.47 -3.23 15.45
N ALA A 274 13.34 -3.75 14.23
CA ALA A 274 13.77 -3.05 13.03
C ALA A 274 13.01 -1.74 12.81
N GLU A 275 13.72 -0.61 12.83
CA GLU A 275 13.15 0.70 12.57
C GLU A 275 13.44 1.15 11.13
N PHE A 276 12.44 1.75 10.49
CA PHE A 276 12.56 2.33 9.17
C PHE A 276 12.06 3.76 9.20
N SER A 277 12.77 4.66 8.52
CA SER A 277 12.42 6.08 8.46
C SER A 277 12.62 6.64 7.06
N GLY A 278 11.61 7.34 6.54
CA GLY A 278 11.77 8.09 5.28
C GLY A 278 12.80 9.22 5.36
N GLU A 279 13.28 9.55 6.56
CA GLU A 279 14.41 10.47 6.76
C GLU A 279 15.77 9.81 6.52
N ASN A 280 15.86 8.47 6.59
CA ASN A 280 17.08 7.73 6.30
C ASN A 280 17.30 7.72 4.78
N ARG A 281 18.12 8.66 4.33
CA ARG A 281 18.44 8.93 2.93
C ARG A 281 19.95 9.05 2.76
N ILE A 282 20.38 8.94 1.51
CA ILE A 282 21.78 9.07 1.10
C ILE A 282 21.89 10.19 0.06
N ASP A 283 23.11 10.67 -0.16
CA ASP A 283 23.35 11.75 -1.12
C ASP A 283 22.79 11.39 -2.52
N GLY A 284 22.25 12.39 -3.22
CA GLY A 284 21.52 12.20 -4.48
C GLY A 284 20.03 11.85 -4.35
N ILE A 285 19.53 11.61 -3.14
CA ILE A 285 18.09 11.55 -2.82
C ILE A 285 17.77 12.67 -1.83
N LEU A 286 17.08 13.71 -2.29
CA LEU A 286 16.85 14.92 -1.52
C LEU A 286 15.65 14.78 -0.57
N PRO A 287 15.61 15.59 0.51
CA PRO A 287 14.44 15.69 1.36
C PRO A 287 13.20 16.07 0.54
N LYS A 288 12.05 15.58 0.98
CA LYS A 288 10.76 15.99 0.43
C LYS A 288 10.59 17.50 0.61
N GLN A 289 10.14 18.20 -0.42
CA GLN A 289 9.56 19.53 -0.24
C GLN A 289 8.19 19.38 0.41
N GLN A 290 8.02 19.94 1.61
CA GLN A 290 6.70 20.10 2.19
C GLN A 290 5.93 21.08 1.33
N ALA A 291 4.93 20.58 0.63
CA ALA A 291 3.89 21.44 0.14
C ALA A 291 2.54 20.77 0.40
N GLU A 292 1.63 21.59 0.87
CA GLU A 292 0.26 21.20 1.18
C GLU A 292 -0.57 21.43 -0.07
N PHE A 293 -1.12 20.35 -0.62
CA PHE A 293 -2.06 20.41 -1.73
C PHE A 293 -3.29 19.62 -1.34
N ARG A 294 -4.46 20.22 -1.51
CA ARG A 294 -5.72 19.50 -1.42
C ARG A 294 -5.88 18.63 -2.67
N SER A 295 -6.40 17.42 -2.47
CA SER A 295 -6.73 16.55 -3.58
C SER A 295 -7.79 17.24 -4.44
N ASP A 296 -7.52 17.36 -5.74
CA ASP A 296 -8.51 17.81 -6.72
C ASP A 296 -9.57 16.70 -6.89
N ARG A 297 -10.82 17.02 -6.55
CA ARG A 297 -11.98 16.11 -6.63
C ARG A 297 -12.21 15.63 -8.06
N GLU A 298 -12.17 16.53 -9.03
CA GLU A 298 -12.43 16.17 -10.43
C GLU A 298 -11.36 15.20 -10.92
N GLN A 299 -10.10 15.46 -10.57
CA GLN A 299 -9.01 14.57 -10.92
C GLN A 299 -9.10 13.23 -10.18
N SER A 300 -9.56 13.20 -8.93
CA SER A 300 -9.83 11.94 -8.22
C SER A 300 -10.88 11.10 -8.96
N PHE A 301 -11.96 11.72 -9.44
CA PHE A 301 -12.99 11.02 -10.21
C PHE A 301 -12.45 10.52 -11.57
N ARG A 302 -11.62 11.30 -12.26
CA ARG A 302 -10.94 10.84 -13.48
C ARG A 302 -10.05 9.62 -13.22
N GLN A 303 -9.30 9.60 -12.12
CA GLN A 303 -8.44 8.46 -11.76
C GLN A 303 -9.26 7.23 -11.36
N ILE A 304 -10.43 7.40 -10.75
CA ILE A 304 -11.36 6.30 -10.47
C ILE A 304 -11.84 5.65 -11.78
N ARG A 305 -12.26 6.45 -12.75
CA ARG A 305 -12.68 5.93 -14.07
C ARG A 305 -11.57 5.18 -14.78
N ARG A 306 -10.36 5.77 -14.81
CA ARG A 306 -9.18 5.11 -15.37
C ARG A 306 -8.87 3.79 -14.63
N PHE A 307 -8.94 3.78 -13.31
CA PHE A 307 -8.75 2.55 -12.53
C PHE A 307 -9.76 1.47 -12.92
N LEU A 308 -11.03 1.84 -13.09
CA LEU A 308 -12.07 0.92 -13.58
C LEU A 308 -11.75 0.40 -14.98
N GLU A 309 -11.31 1.25 -15.91
CA GLU A 309 -10.93 0.83 -17.27
C GLU A 309 -9.79 -0.21 -17.29
N GLU A 310 -8.86 -0.13 -16.33
CA GLU A 310 -7.75 -1.09 -16.18
C GLU A 310 -8.18 -2.45 -15.61
N LEU A 311 -9.37 -2.55 -14.99
CA LEU A 311 -9.88 -3.80 -14.42
C LEU A 311 -10.59 -4.67 -15.47
N SER A 312 -10.34 -5.97 -15.40
CA SER A 312 -11.15 -6.96 -16.13
C SER A 312 -12.60 -6.99 -15.64
N LEU A 313 -13.50 -7.60 -16.42
CA LEU A 313 -14.92 -7.72 -16.04
C LEU A 313 -15.12 -8.46 -14.70
N SER A 314 -14.34 -9.51 -14.44
CA SER A 314 -14.39 -10.24 -13.16
C SER A 314 -13.89 -9.39 -12.00
N GLU A 315 -12.83 -8.61 -12.19
CA GLU A 315 -12.32 -7.69 -11.16
C GLU A 315 -13.30 -6.55 -10.86
N LYS A 316 -13.97 -5.99 -11.88
CA LYS A 316 -15.05 -5.01 -11.69
C LYS A 316 -16.20 -5.59 -10.87
N ARG A 317 -16.61 -6.83 -11.16
CA ARG A 317 -17.64 -7.54 -10.40
C ARG A 317 -17.21 -7.75 -8.95
N ASN A 318 -15.98 -8.22 -8.72
CA ASN A 318 -15.44 -8.42 -7.37
C ASN A 318 -15.39 -7.10 -6.59
N LEU A 319 -14.93 -6.01 -7.22
CA LEU A 319 -14.89 -4.69 -6.60
C LEU A 319 -16.29 -4.21 -6.20
N THR A 320 -17.25 -4.30 -7.12
CA THR A 320 -18.66 -3.92 -6.86
C THR A 320 -19.22 -4.73 -5.68
N ASP A 321 -18.97 -6.03 -5.65
CA ASP A 321 -19.46 -6.91 -4.60
C ASP A 321 -18.80 -6.66 -3.24
N ASN A 322 -17.49 -6.41 -3.23
CA ASN A 322 -16.73 -6.05 -2.03
C ASN A 322 -17.23 -4.73 -1.44
N LEU A 323 -17.40 -3.70 -2.28
CA LEU A 323 -17.96 -2.42 -1.87
C LEU A 323 -19.38 -2.59 -1.33
N ALA A 324 -20.25 -3.30 -2.05
CA ALA A 324 -21.64 -3.50 -1.64
C ALA A 324 -21.75 -4.17 -0.26
N VAL A 325 -20.90 -5.14 0.08
CA VAL A 325 -20.87 -5.74 1.43
C VAL A 325 -20.50 -4.73 2.51
N GLU A 326 -19.57 -3.81 2.25
CA GLU A 326 -19.22 -2.79 3.23
C GLU A 326 -20.32 -1.73 3.35
N LEU A 327 -20.87 -1.27 2.22
CA LEU A 327 -21.95 -0.28 2.20
C LEU A 327 -23.23 -0.81 2.86
N ASN A 328 -23.51 -2.11 2.74
CA ASN A 328 -24.66 -2.75 3.39
C ASN A 328 -24.60 -2.68 4.94
N LYS A 329 -23.43 -2.43 5.54
CA LYS A 329 -23.27 -2.30 7.00
C LYS A 329 -23.50 -0.89 7.52
N LEU A 330 -23.67 0.09 6.62
CA LEU A 330 -23.80 1.51 6.96
C LEU A 330 -25.24 1.87 7.32
N GLU A 331 -25.41 2.97 8.05
CA GLU A 331 -26.70 3.65 8.16
C GLU A 331 -27.18 4.16 6.79
N ASP A 332 -28.50 4.26 6.61
CA ASP A 332 -29.10 4.51 5.30
C ASP A 332 -28.63 5.83 4.65
N GLU A 333 -28.59 6.92 5.42
CA GLU A 333 -28.17 8.25 4.92
C GLU A 333 -26.72 8.24 4.40
N LEU A 334 -25.78 7.70 5.19
CA LEU A 334 -24.37 7.59 4.80
C LEU A 334 -24.20 6.66 3.60
N ARG A 335 -24.99 5.58 3.54
CA ARG A 335 -24.97 4.63 2.42
C ARG A 335 -25.39 5.30 1.12
N GLU A 336 -26.50 6.02 1.13
CA GLU A 336 -27.03 6.74 -0.03
C GLU A 336 -26.07 7.83 -0.52
N GLU A 337 -25.48 8.60 0.41
CA GLU A 337 -24.47 9.61 0.07
C GLU A 337 -23.24 8.98 -0.57
N THR A 338 -22.75 7.87 0.00
CA THR A 338 -21.58 7.17 -0.52
C THR A 338 -21.83 6.63 -1.94
N ILE A 339 -22.98 6.01 -2.18
CA ILE A 339 -23.38 5.52 -3.51
C ILE A 339 -23.49 6.70 -4.49
N ARG A 340 -24.06 7.83 -4.06
CA ARG A 340 -24.15 9.05 -4.87
C ARG A 340 -22.76 9.56 -5.27
N ASN A 341 -21.80 9.56 -4.35
CA ASN A 341 -20.43 9.97 -4.65
C ASN A 341 -19.75 9.03 -5.66
N PHE A 342 -19.96 7.71 -5.56
CA PHE A 342 -19.52 6.78 -6.60
C PHE A 342 -20.20 7.03 -7.95
N ARG A 343 -21.50 7.30 -7.97
CA ARG A 343 -22.26 7.64 -9.18
C ARG A 343 -21.73 8.90 -9.88
N LEU A 344 -21.30 9.89 -9.11
CA LEU A 344 -20.66 11.10 -9.65
C LEU A 344 -19.28 10.80 -10.27
N ALA A 345 -18.57 9.81 -9.76
CA ALA A 345 -17.31 9.36 -10.34
C ALA A 345 -17.53 8.50 -11.59
N ASP A 346 -18.48 7.56 -11.54
CA ASP A 346 -18.84 6.64 -12.61
C ASP A 346 -20.30 6.17 -12.44
N SER A 347 -21.16 6.50 -13.40
CA SER A 347 -22.60 6.26 -13.28
C SER A 347 -22.95 4.77 -13.25
N GLU A 348 -22.28 3.97 -14.09
CA GLU A 348 -22.49 2.52 -14.18
C GLU A 348 -22.09 1.82 -12.88
N LEU A 349 -20.97 2.19 -12.27
CA LEU A 349 -20.56 1.69 -10.96
C LEU A 349 -21.61 2.05 -9.90
N GLY A 350 -22.08 3.30 -9.88
CA GLY A 350 -23.10 3.75 -8.93
C GLY A 350 -24.40 2.95 -9.01
N GLU A 351 -24.89 2.68 -10.23
CA GLU A 351 -26.08 1.85 -10.47
C GLU A 351 -25.88 0.39 -10.05
N LYS A 352 -24.74 -0.20 -10.42
CA LYS A 352 -24.41 -1.58 -10.03
C LYS A 352 -24.26 -1.74 -8.51
N LEU A 353 -23.66 -0.75 -7.85
CA LEU A 353 -23.52 -0.73 -6.38
C LEU A 353 -24.88 -0.68 -5.70
N GLU A 354 -25.76 0.21 -6.14
CA GLU A 354 -27.11 0.33 -5.59
C GLU A 354 -27.89 -0.99 -5.71
N GLY A 355 -27.95 -1.57 -6.90
CA GLY A 355 -28.63 -2.85 -7.11
C GLY A 355 -28.01 -4.00 -6.31
N ARG A 356 -26.68 -4.01 -6.13
CA ARG A 356 -25.99 -5.05 -5.36
C ARG A 356 -26.21 -4.90 -3.85
N VAL A 357 -26.23 -3.68 -3.32
CA VAL A 357 -26.60 -3.41 -1.93
C VAL A 357 -28.03 -3.87 -1.67
N GLN A 358 -28.99 -3.50 -2.52
CA GLN A 358 -30.38 -3.95 -2.39
C GLN A 358 -30.49 -5.48 -2.39
N TRP A 359 -29.68 -6.17 -3.20
CA TRP A 359 -29.60 -7.63 -3.17
C TRP A 359 -29.12 -8.15 -1.81
N TYR A 360 -28.08 -7.57 -1.20
CA TYR A 360 -27.62 -7.97 0.14
C TYR A 360 -28.69 -7.71 1.20
N GLN A 361 -29.36 -6.57 1.11
CA GLN A 361 -30.45 -6.20 2.02
C GLN A 361 -31.57 -7.25 2.01
N LYS A 362 -31.97 -7.69 0.82
CA LYS A 362 -33.03 -8.67 0.63
C LYS A 362 -32.64 -10.11 0.97
N ASN A 363 -31.41 -10.53 0.66
CA ASN A 363 -31.05 -11.95 0.67
C ASN A 363 -30.12 -12.36 1.81
N VAL A 364 -29.41 -11.43 2.45
CA VAL A 364 -28.41 -11.73 3.48
C VAL A 364 -28.79 -11.11 4.81
N THR A 365 -29.26 -9.87 4.81
CA THR A 365 -29.76 -9.20 6.02
C THR A 365 -31.28 -9.24 6.14
N GLY A 366 -31.97 -9.95 5.23
CA GLY A 366 -33.42 -10.09 5.23
C GLY A 366 -33.92 -10.58 6.58
N GLU A 367 -34.79 -9.78 7.19
CA GLU A 367 -35.45 -9.97 8.50
C GLU A 367 -34.56 -10.60 9.58
N ARG A 368 -33.87 -9.76 10.36
CA ARG A 368 -33.69 -10.10 11.79
C ARG A 368 -35.10 -10.21 12.39
N ILE A 369 -35.66 -11.42 12.37
CA ILE A 369 -36.80 -11.83 13.22
C ILE A 369 -36.34 -11.81 14.67
#